data_AF-A0A2E6BIJ8-F1
#
_entry.id   AF-A0A2E6BIJ8-F1
#
_cell.length_a   1.000
_cell.length_b   1.000
_cell.length_c   1.000
_cell.angle_alpha   90.00
_cell.angle_beta   90.00
_cell.angle_gamma   90.00
#
_symmetry.space_group_name_H-M   'P 1'
#
loop_
_entity.id
_entity.type
_entity.pdbx_description
1 polymer ?
#
loop_
_entity_poly.entity_id
_entity_poly.type
_entity_poly.pdbx_seq_one_letter_code
_entity_poly.pdbx_strand_id
1 'polypeptide(L)'
;MEALVNTINNIVWSPALVFLCLGAGLFYSILTRFAQLRHFKEMWRLLFQGSESAEGISSFQALAVSLSGRVGVGNIAGVAAAIGFGGPGAVFWMWVVAFLGASTAYAESTLGQLYKVEEDGQYRGGPAYYFERCLGQRWLAVLFATAAIVACGVFLPGVQANAVGNAVTQVFGEGNIVSTQFGEVGTNKLVALAVILMILAFIIFGGIKRIAHFTQIVVPFMALGYIIMALIIVFINFDQIPGVFALIVGDAFTAQAGFGAAIGWGVRRGIYSNEAGQGTGPHAASAAEVDHPAQQGLVQAFSVYVDTLFVCSATAFMILITQQYNIQGTLEAGQFVVQNVAADTEIASAAFTQLALFSVFGNFGPVFVGISLFFFAFTTILAYYYIAETNVAYLNRYFKAHIPLVLVKLVIMLMVSYGMVNSAGYIWMIGDIGVGLMAWINIVGILAIFFVSGPAIACLKDYEEQRAAGGPVHFDPRKLGIKNATFWEQRMDRQVKQAEEQADGETRH
;
A
#
# COMPACT_ATOMS: atom_id res chain seq x y z
N MET A 1 25.51 1.91 14.47
CA MET A 1 24.44 2.43 13.59
C MET A 1 23.15 1.63 13.78
N GLU A 2 23.19 0.31 13.69
CA GLU A 2 22.03 -0.57 13.91
C GLU A 2 21.33 -0.40 15.26
N ALA A 3 22.06 -0.26 16.36
CA ALA A 3 21.45 -0.03 17.69
C ALA A 3 20.63 1.27 17.74
N LEU A 4 21.10 2.34 17.10
CA LEU A 4 20.37 3.61 17.00
C LEU A 4 19.10 3.46 16.16
N VAL A 5 19.20 2.79 15.02
CA VAL A 5 18.05 2.52 14.14
C VAL A 5 17.02 1.62 14.83
N ASN A 6 17.45 0.60 15.57
CA ASN A 6 16.58 -0.22 16.42
C ASN A 6 15.81 0.64 17.44
N THR A 7 16.51 1.51 18.16
CA THR A 7 15.89 2.40 19.15
C THR A 7 14.84 3.32 18.51
N ILE A 8 15.17 3.96 17.39
CA ILE A 8 14.23 4.83 16.67
C ILE A 8 13.02 4.05 16.18
N ASN A 9 13.25 2.88 15.58
CA ASN A 9 12.19 2.01 15.10
C ASN A 9 11.23 1.56 16.22
N ASN A 10 11.76 1.25 17.41
CA ASN A 10 10.94 0.88 18.57
C ASN A 10 10.13 2.06 19.13
N ILE A 11 10.63 3.30 19.03
CA ILE A 11 9.88 4.50 19.41
C ILE A 11 8.75 4.76 18.39
N VAL A 12 9.07 4.68 17.10
CA VAL A 12 8.10 4.92 16.01
C VAL A 12 6.99 3.88 16.05
N TRP A 13 7.34 2.59 16.12
CA TRP A 13 6.41 1.46 16.23
C TRP A 13 6.06 1.11 17.67
N SER A 14 6.09 2.10 18.56
CA SER A 14 5.65 1.92 19.93
C SER A 14 4.17 1.50 19.98
N PRO A 15 3.72 0.90 21.10
CA PRO A 15 2.30 0.58 21.29
C PRO A 15 1.36 1.77 21.05
N ALA A 16 1.84 3.01 21.25
CA ALA A 16 1.08 4.21 20.97
C ALA A 16 0.64 4.33 19.49
N LEU A 17 1.54 4.03 18.53
CA LEU A 17 1.16 4.03 17.10
C LEU A 17 0.16 2.93 16.81
N VAL A 18 0.40 1.74 17.35
CA VAL A 18 -0.47 0.57 17.18
C VAL A 18 -1.91 0.88 17.63
N PHE A 19 -2.07 1.44 18.84
CA PHE A 19 -3.38 1.84 19.36
C PHE A 19 -3.96 3.03 18.62
N LEU A 20 -3.14 3.98 18.14
CA LEU A 20 -3.60 5.08 17.32
C LEU A 20 -4.22 4.59 16.01
N CYS A 21 -3.58 3.62 15.34
CA CYS A 21 -4.08 3.04 14.10
C CYS A 21 -5.41 2.31 14.30
N LEU A 22 -5.48 1.44 15.31
CA LEU A 22 -6.72 0.73 15.66
C LEU A 22 -7.83 1.69 16.09
N GLY A 23 -7.47 2.69 16.92
CA GLY A 23 -8.39 3.70 17.43
C GLY A 23 -8.96 4.60 16.33
N ALA A 24 -8.10 5.08 15.42
CA ALA A 24 -8.53 5.87 14.26
C ALA A 24 -9.41 5.05 13.30
N GLY A 25 -9.04 3.80 13.04
CA GLY A 25 -9.86 2.88 12.25
C GLY A 25 -11.23 2.64 12.88
N LEU A 26 -11.30 2.38 14.19
CA LEU A 26 -12.57 2.24 14.89
C LEU A 26 -13.39 3.54 14.88
N PHE A 27 -12.75 4.67 15.10
CA PHE A 27 -13.36 5.99 15.08
C PHE A 27 -14.05 6.29 13.74
N TYR A 28 -13.34 6.14 12.61
CA TYR A 28 -13.93 6.34 11.28
C TYR A 28 -14.94 5.26 10.93
N SER A 29 -14.75 4.02 11.37
CA SER A 29 -15.74 2.95 11.20
C SER A 29 -17.07 3.34 11.83
N ILE A 30 -17.08 3.84 13.08
CA ILE A 30 -18.32 4.26 13.75
C ILE A 30 -18.93 5.48 13.04
N LEU A 31 -18.13 6.50 12.73
CA LEU A 31 -18.62 7.76 12.12
C LEU A 31 -19.20 7.56 10.72
N THR A 32 -18.59 6.68 9.93
CA THR A 32 -19.09 6.32 8.59
C THR A 32 -20.24 5.29 8.66
N ARG A 33 -20.68 4.91 9.87
CA ARG A 33 -21.72 3.91 10.13
C ARG A 33 -21.34 2.56 9.52
N PHE A 34 -20.08 2.16 9.67
CA PHE A 34 -19.46 0.98 9.04
C PHE A 34 -19.67 0.97 7.52
N ALA A 35 -19.36 2.09 6.86
CA ALA A 35 -19.46 2.21 5.40
C ALA A 35 -18.69 1.11 4.68
N GLN A 36 -17.56 0.68 5.25
CA GLN A 36 -16.73 -0.39 4.68
C GLN A 36 -17.45 -1.75 4.61
N LEU A 37 -18.47 -1.95 5.45
CA LEU A 37 -19.36 -3.12 5.40
C LEU A 37 -20.63 -2.84 4.59
N ARG A 38 -21.33 -1.72 4.88
CA ARG A 38 -22.61 -1.38 4.23
C ARG A 38 -22.49 -1.16 2.72
N HIS A 39 -21.37 -0.59 2.27
CA HIS A 39 -21.14 -0.21 0.88
C HIS A 39 -20.29 -1.21 0.10
N PHE A 40 -20.06 -2.43 0.62
CA PHE A 40 -19.22 -3.42 -0.07
C PHE A 40 -19.63 -3.65 -1.54
N LYS A 41 -20.94 -3.82 -1.80
CA LYS A 41 -21.47 -3.96 -3.17
C LYS A 41 -21.19 -2.73 -4.03
N GLU A 42 -21.23 -1.55 -3.43
CA GLU A 42 -20.98 -0.30 -4.13
C GLU A 42 -19.51 -0.12 -4.47
N MET A 43 -18.62 -0.45 -3.53
CA MET A 43 -17.18 -0.43 -3.79
C MET A 43 -16.83 -1.28 -5.00
N TRP A 44 -17.41 -2.49 -5.09
CA TRP A 44 -17.24 -3.38 -6.24
C TRP A 44 -17.80 -2.78 -7.53
N ARG A 45 -19.02 -2.21 -7.49
CA ARG A 45 -19.63 -1.56 -8.67
C ARG A 45 -18.74 -0.44 -9.20
N LEU A 46 -18.18 0.38 -8.31
CA LEU A 46 -17.34 1.52 -8.65
C LEU A 46 -16.01 1.14 -9.30
N LEU A 47 -15.50 -0.09 -9.07
CA LEU A 47 -14.29 -0.56 -9.76
C LEU A 47 -14.45 -0.57 -11.27
N PHE A 48 -15.68 -0.78 -11.76
CA PHE A 48 -16.00 -0.86 -13.18
C PHE A 48 -16.70 0.42 -13.69
N GLN A 49 -16.64 1.51 -12.92
CA GLN A 49 -17.18 2.82 -13.28
C GLN A 49 -16.08 3.87 -13.38
N GLY A 50 -16.37 4.95 -14.10
CA GLY A 50 -15.40 5.99 -14.43
C GLY A 50 -14.60 5.67 -15.69
N SER A 51 -14.25 6.71 -16.44
CA SER A 51 -13.44 6.64 -17.64
C SER A 51 -12.10 7.33 -17.42
N GLU A 52 -11.11 6.99 -18.24
CA GLU A 52 -9.89 7.79 -18.33
C GLU A 52 -10.21 9.19 -18.88
N SER A 53 -9.40 10.19 -18.52
CA SER A 53 -9.44 11.54 -19.09
C SER A 53 -8.07 11.93 -19.66
N ALA A 54 -7.94 13.13 -20.22
CA ALA A 54 -6.65 13.61 -20.72
C ALA A 54 -5.63 13.78 -19.58
N GLU A 55 -6.09 14.16 -18.39
CA GLU A 55 -5.26 14.47 -17.22
C GLU A 55 -5.25 13.35 -16.16
N GLY A 56 -6.32 12.55 -16.09
CA GLY A 56 -6.55 11.53 -15.06
C GLY A 56 -6.58 10.09 -15.59
N ILE A 57 -6.60 9.14 -14.66
CA ILE A 57 -6.74 7.69 -14.90
C ILE A 57 -8.12 7.20 -14.42
N SER A 58 -8.56 6.02 -14.87
CA SER A 58 -9.83 5.44 -14.41
C SER A 58 -9.78 4.98 -12.94
N SER A 59 -10.95 4.75 -12.33
CA SER A 59 -11.04 4.23 -10.94
C SER A 59 -10.36 2.86 -10.79
N PHE A 60 -10.51 1.97 -11.77
CA PHE A 60 -9.83 0.68 -11.81
C PHE A 60 -8.31 0.84 -11.87
N GLN A 61 -7.83 1.75 -12.72
CA GLN A 61 -6.41 2.02 -12.82
C GLN A 61 -5.84 2.60 -11.53
N ALA A 62 -6.55 3.53 -10.89
CA ALA A 62 -6.15 4.07 -9.60
C ALA A 62 -6.15 2.99 -8.50
N LEU A 63 -7.09 2.05 -8.53
CA LEU A 63 -7.06 0.86 -7.68
C LEU A 63 -5.83 0.01 -7.98
N ALA A 64 -5.53 -0.29 -9.25
CA ALA A 64 -4.40 -1.12 -9.65
C ALA A 64 -3.05 -0.47 -9.28
N VAL A 65 -2.90 0.85 -9.44
CA VAL A 65 -1.72 1.59 -8.97
C VAL A 65 -1.62 1.54 -7.44
N SER A 66 -2.72 1.73 -6.70
CA SER A 66 -2.66 1.58 -5.23
C SER A 66 -2.32 0.15 -4.81
N LEU A 67 -2.91 -0.85 -5.45
CA LEU A 67 -2.66 -2.26 -5.16
C LEU A 67 -1.25 -2.69 -5.56
N SER A 68 -0.62 -2.07 -6.56
CA SER A 68 0.80 -2.33 -6.84
C SER A 68 1.72 -1.94 -5.68
N GLY A 69 1.38 -0.89 -4.92
CA GLY A 69 2.11 -0.51 -3.71
C GLY A 69 1.85 -1.46 -2.53
N ARG A 70 0.61 -1.91 -2.38
CA ARG A 70 0.17 -2.75 -1.26
C ARG A 70 0.58 -4.21 -1.40
N VAL A 71 0.36 -4.78 -2.58
CA VAL A 71 0.68 -6.17 -2.91
C VAL A 71 2.16 -6.28 -3.30
N GLY A 72 3.01 -6.34 -2.28
CA GLY A 72 4.46 -6.33 -2.37
C GLY A 72 5.11 -7.47 -1.57
N VAL A 73 6.42 -7.35 -1.33
CA VAL A 73 7.18 -8.31 -0.52
C VAL A 73 6.61 -8.43 0.90
N GLY A 74 5.95 -7.39 1.41
CA GLY A 74 5.26 -7.39 2.71
C GLY A 74 4.18 -8.47 2.84
N ASN A 75 3.45 -8.82 1.77
CA ASN A 75 2.41 -9.85 1.83
C ASN A 75 2.97 -11.27 1.95
N ILE A 76 4.26 -11.46 1.62
CA ILE A 76 4.95 -12.75 1.69
C ILE A 76 5.84 -12.76 2.92
N ALA A 77 6.90 -11.95 2.92
CA ALA A 77 7.88 -11.90 3.99
C ALA A 77 7.34 -11.21 5.26
N GLY A 78 6.47 -10.22 5.12
CA GLY A 78 5.86 -9.53 6.26
C GLY A 78 4.84 -10.39 7.00
N VAL A 79 4.07 -11.22 6.28
CA VAL A 79 3.18 -12.22 6.90
C VAL A 79 4.01 -13.30 7.59
N ALA A 80 5.09 -13.79 6.96
CA ALA A 80 6.02 -14.71 7.60
C ALA A 80 6.63 -14.13 8.88
N ALA A 81 7.04 -12.84 8.86
CA ALA A 81 7.51 -12.12 10.04
C ALA A 81 6.43 -12.00 11.12
N ALA A 82 5.17 -11.73 10.74
CA ALA A 82 4.07 -11.65 11.69
C ALA A 82 3.84 -12.99 12.39
N ILE A 83 3.83 -14.10 11.65
CA ILE A 83 3.70 -15.45 12.21
C ILE A 83 4.91 -15.81 13.07
N GLY A 84 6.12 -15.55 12.59
CA GLY A 84 7.33 -16.01 13.28
C GLY A 84 7.68 -15.22 14.54
N PHE A 85 7.38 -13.91 14.59
CA PHE A 85 7.64 -13.10 15.78
C PHE A 85 6.40 -12.83 16.63
N GLY A 86 5.20 -12.91 16.07
CA GLY A 86 3.93 -12.65 16.75
C GLY A 86 3.05 -13.88 16.96
N GLY A 87 3.41 -15.03 16.38
CA GLY A 87 2.58 -16.24 16.37
C GLY A 87 1.45 -16.17 15.34
N PRO A 88 0.73 -17.29 15.10
CA PRO A 88 -0.45 -17.34 14.24
C PRO A 88 -1.52 -16.30 14.59
N GLY A 89 -1.62 -15.92 15.87
CA GLY A 89 -2.53 -14.89 16.36
C GLY A 89 -2.28 -13.49 15.77
N ALA A 90 -1.07 -13.20 15.28
CA ALA A 90 -0.78 -11.95 14.60
C ALA A 90 -1.61 -11.79 13.32
N VAL A 91 -1.97 -12.89 12.64
CA VAL A 91 -2.80 -12.88 11.42
C VAL A 91 -4.22 -12.37 11.72
N PHE A 92 -4.79 -12.73 12.87
CA PHE A 92 -6.07 -12.18 13.32
C PHE A 92 -6.00 -10.65 13.46
N TRP A 93 -4.93 -10.14 14.07
CA TRP A 93 -4.74 -8.71 14.25
C TRP A 93 -4.46 -7.98 12.93
N MET A 94 -3.85 -8.64 11.94
CA MET A 94 -3.79 -8.13 10.56
C MET A 94 -5.21 -7.96 9.97
N TRP A 95 -6.11 -8.93 10.18
CA TRP A 95 -7.50 -8.81 9.72
C TRP A 95 -8.27 -7.68 10.40
N VAL A 96 -8.12 -7.54 11.72
CA VAL A 96 -8.73 -6.44 12.48
C VAL A 96 -8.26 -5.09 11.93
N VAL A 97 -6.95 -4.94 11.70
CA VAL A 97 -6.40 -3.71 11.11
C VAL A 97 -6.89 -3.47 9.70
N ALA A 98 -6.99 -4.49 8.86
CA ALA A 98 -7.54 -4.34 7.50
C ALA A 98 -9.01 -3.91 7.53
N PHE A 99 -9.82 -4.54 8.40
CA PHE A 99 -11.23 -4.20 8.53
C PHE A 99 -11.45 -2.76 8.99
N LEU A 100 -10.75 -2.34 10.06
CA LEU A 100 -10.86 -0.98 10.59
C LEU A 100 -10.18 0.04 9.66
N GLY A 101 -9.04 -0.35 9.08
CA GLY A 101 -8.24 0.46 8.16
C GLY A 101 -8.95 0.77 6.84
N ALA A 102 -9.89 -0.07 6.38
CA ALA A 102 -10.72 0.27 5.22
C ALA A 102 -11.48 1.60 5.42
N SER A 103 -11.86 1.94 6.65
CA SER A 103 -12.52 3.22 6.95
C SER A 103 -11.57 4.42 6.96
N THR A 104 -10.32 4.25 7.42
CA THR A 104 -9.30 5.31 7.33
C THR A 104 -8.87 5.50 5.88
N ALA A 105 -8.71 4.42 5.12
CA ALA A 105 -8.44 4.43 3.69
C ALA A 105 -9.50 5.21 2.90
N TYR A 106 -10.79 5.05 3.25
CA TYR A 106 -11.87 5.87 2.73
C TYR A 106 -11.63 7.37 3.02
N ALA A 107 -11.36 7.71 4.29
CA ALA A 107 -11.20 9.09 4.71
C ALA A 107 -10.02 9.78 4.01
N GLU A 108 -8.82 9.18 4.05
CA GLU A 108 -7.61 9.75 3.44
C GLU A 108 -7.72 9.86 1.92
N SER A 109 -8.33 8.86 1.26
CA SER A 109 -8.46 8.86 -0.20
C SER A 109 -9.52 9.85 -0.69
N THR A 110 -10.61 10.01 0.08
CA THR A 110 -11.62 11.06 -0.19
C THR A 110 -11.00 12.45 -0.03
N LEU A 111 -10.17 12.65 1.00
CA LEU A 111 -9.43 13.90 1.18
C LEU A 111 -8.43 14.14 0.03
N GLY A 112 -7.73 13.11 -0.41
CA GLY A 112 -6.85 13.16 -1.58
C GLY A 112 -7.60 13.65 -2.83
N GLN A 113 -8.74 13.03 -3.15
CA GLN A 113 -9.59 13.45 -4.26
C GLN A 113 -10.15 14.86 -4.11
N LEU A 114 -10.54 15.25 -2.91
CA LEU A 114 -11.14 16.55 -2.65
C LEU A 114 -10.15 17.70 -2.89
N TYR A 115 -8.90 17.50 -2.50
CA TYR A 115 -7.85 18.51 -2.54
C TYR A 115 -6.80 18.26 -3.64
N LYS A 116 -7.12 17.44 -4.63
CA LYS A 116 -6.29 17.25 -5.82
C LYS A 116 -6.16 18.54 -6.62
N VAL A 117 -5.10 18.61 -7.40
CA VAL A 117 -4.82 19.69 -8.33
C VAL A 117 -4.43 19.11 -9.68
N GLU A 118 -4.60 19.91 -10.71
CA GLU A 118 -4.00 19.66 -12.02
C GLU A 118 -2.65 20.36 -12.08
N GLU A 119 -1.58 19.60 -12.30
CA GLU A 119 -0.20 20.09 -12.38
C GLU A 119 0.53 19.29 -13.46
N ASP A 120 1.19 19.99 -14.38
CA ASP A 120 1.89 19.40 -15.54
C ASP A 120 1.01 18.45 -16.38
N GLY A 121 -0.27 18.80 -16.55
CA GLY A 121 -1.25 18.01 -17.30
C GLY A 121 -1.63 16.69 -16.64
N GLN A 122 -1.42 16.56 -15.32
CA GLN A 122 -1.75 15.37 -14.54
C GLN A 122 -2.48 15.75 -13.25
N TYR A 123 -3.35 14.89 -12.77
CA TYR A 123 -3.89 15.03 -11.42
C TYR A 123 -2.89 14.56 -10.36
N ARG A 124 -2.67 15.43 -9.38
CA ARG A 124 -1.80 15.20 -8.22
C ARG A 124 -2.54 15.54 -6.94
N GLY A 125 -2.35 14.72 -5.92
CA GLY A 125 -2.93 14.93 -4.61
C GLY A 125 -2.30 14.01 -3.57
N GLY A 126 -2.92 13.95 -2.40
CA GLY A 126 -2.41 13.20 -1.24
C GLY A 126 -2.21 14.08 -0.02
N PRO A 127 -1.52 13.56 1.03
CA PRO A 127 -1.59 14.18 2.34
C PRO A 127 -1.00 15.57 2.44
N ALA A 128 0.10 15.83 1.72
CA ALA A 128 0.64 17.18 1.63
C ALA A 128 -0.39 18.20 1.11
N TYR A 129 -1.23 17.81 0.15
CA TYR A 129 -2.21 18.69 -0.47
C TYR A 129 -3.38 18.97 0.47
N TYR A 130 -3.92 17.95 1.16
CA TYR A 130 -5.02 18.17 2.09
C TYR A 130 -4.57 18.80 3.42
N PHE A 131 -3.35 18.60 3.88
CA PHE A 131 -2.82 19.37 5.03
C PHE A 131 -2.67 20.85 4.70
N GLU A 132 -2.17 21.18 3.50
CA GLU A 132 -2.08 22.57 3.07
C GLU A 132 -3.47 23.19 2.87
N ARG A 133 -4.37 22.53 2.14
CA ARG A 133 -5.63 23.15 1.66
C ARG A 133 -6.78 23.05 2.66
N CYS A 134 -6.85 21.97 3.45
CA CYS A 134 -7.89 21.80 4.45
C CYS A 134 -7.53 22.46 5.79
N LEU A 135 -6.32 22.21 6.30
CA LEU A 135 -5.89 22.74 7.61
C LEU A 135 -5.14 24.08 7.53
N GLY A 136 -4.62 24.47 6.36
CA GLY A 136 -3.70 25.60 6.24
C GLY A 136 -2.31 25.32 6.84
N GLN A 137 -2.04 24.10 7.31
CA GLN A 137 -0.82 23.73 8.03
C GLN A 137 0.28 23.29 7.06
N ARG A 138 0.91 24.28 6.44
CA ARG A 138 1.98 24.08 5.45
C ARG A 138 3.19 23.30 5.99
N TRP A 139 3.55 23.47 7.26
CA TRP A 139 4.65 22.75 7.88
C TRP A 139 4.38 21.24 7.95
N LEU A 140 3.13 20.85 8.23
CA LEU A 140 2.70 19.45 8.29
C LEU A 140 2.73 18.81 6.89
N ALA A 141 2.33 19.58 5.88
CA ALA A 141 2.41 19.16 4.50
C ALA A 141 3.85 18.94 4.02
N VAL A 142 4.78 19.86 4.34
CA VAL A 142 6.21 19.71 4.03
C VAL A 142 6.81 18.52 4.78
N LEU A 143 6.46 18.34 6.05
CA LEU A 143 6.90 17.21 6.86
C LEU A 143 6.47 15.87 6.25
N PHE A 144 5.18 15.74 5.89
CA PHE A 144 4.68 14.53 5.23
C PHE A 144 5.38 14.30 3.88
N ALA A 145 5.45 15.33 3.03
CA ALA A 145 6.07 15.21 1.71
C ALA A 145 7.52 14.75 1.79
N THR A 146 8.28 15.30 2.75
CA THR A 146 9.67 14.91 3.00
C THR A 146 9.76 13.47 3.50
N ALA A 147 8.91 13.08 4.46
CA ALA A 147 8.86 11.70 4.97
C ALA A 147 8.54 10.70 3.85
N ALA A 148 7.57 11.02 2.97
CA ALA A 148 7.19 10.19 1.84
C ALA A 148 8.32 10.06 0.80
N ILE A 149 9.02 11.15 0.48
CA ILE A 149 10.18 11.13 -0.44
C ILE A 149 11.31 10.27 0.14
N VAL A 150 11.61 10.43 1.43
CA VAL A 150 12.68 9.67 2.08
C VAL A 150 12.31 8.19 2.19
N ALA A 151 11.10 7.86 2.63
CA ALA A 151 10.66 6.48 2.77
C ALA A 151 10.49 5.79 1.41
N CYS A 152 9.60 6.31 0.56
CA CYS A 152 9.22 5.69 -0.72
C CYS A 152 10.24 5.98 -1.82
N GLY A 153 10.91 7.13 -1.82
CA GLY A 153 11.88 7.48 -2.87
C GLY A 153 13.29 6.96 -2.61
N VAL A 154 13.69 6.77 -1.35
CA VAL A 154 15.08 6.43 -1.00
C VAL A 154 15.22 5.01 -0.43
N PHE A 155 14.52 4.69 0.66
CA PHE A 155 14.81 3.46 1.40
C PHE A 155 14.04 2.23 0.91
N LEU A 156 12.73 2.34 0.73
CA LEU A 156 11.87 1.20 0.40
C LEU A 156 12.10 0.59 -0.99
N PRO A 157 12.47 1.34 -2.06
CA PRO A 157 12.77 0.75 -3.36
C PRO A 157 13.92 -0.26 -3.31
N GLY A 158 14.95 0.02 -2.51
CA GLY A 158 16.08 -0.89 -2.34
C GLY A 158 15.69 -2.20 -1.66
N VAL A 159 14.77 -2.15 -0.70
CA VAL A 159 14.21 -3.33 -0.03
C VAL A 159 13.50 -4.25 -1.02
N GLN A 160 12.61 -3.68 -1.83
CA GLN A 160 11.86 -4.42 -2.84
C GLN A 160 12.82 -5.02 -3.87
N ALA A 161 13.79 -4.23 -4.35
CA ALA A 161 14.78 -4.69 -5.30
C ALA A 161 15.57 -5.88 -4.75
N ASN A 162 16.04 -5.81 -3.49
CA ASN A 162 16.78 -6.91 -2.87
C ASN A 162 16.00 -8.23 -2.90
N ALA A 163 14.71 -8.19 -2.57
CA ALA A 163 13.85 -9.37 -2.58
C ALA A 163 13.75 -9.99 -3.98
N VAL A 164 13.70 -9.17 -5.04
CA VAL A 164 13.77 -9.66 -6.42
C VAL A 164 15.10 -10.34 -6.70
N GLY A 165 16.20 -9.74 -6.28
CA GLY A 165 17.53 -10.32 -6.44
C GLY A 165 17.64 -11.69 -5.77
N ASN A 166 17.14 -11.81 -4.54
CA ASN A 166 17.15 -13.07 -3.79
C ASN A 166 16.22 -14.12 -4.43
N ALA A 167 15.06 -13.70 -4.95
CA ALA A 167 14.17 -14.58 -5.70
C ALA A 167 14.85 -15.16 -6.95
N VAL A 168 15.62 -14.34 -7.67
CA VAL A 168 16.37 -14.80 -8.86
C VAL A 168 17.50 -15.74 -8.48
N THR A 169 18.30 -15.41 -7.46
CA THR A 169 19.41 -16.27 -7.04
C THR A 169 18.93 -17.60 -6.49
N GLN A 170 17.72 -17.65 -5.92
CA GLN A 170 17.14 -18.89 -5.47
C GLN A 170 16.66 -19.81 -6.60
N VAL A 171 16.15 -19.25 -7.70
CA VAL A 171 15.65 -20.04 -8.84
C VAL A 171 16.80 -20.46 -9.77
N PHE A 172 17.74 -19.56 -10.02
CA PHE A 172 18.78 -19.75 -11.04
C PHE A 172 20.18 -19.96 -10.44
N GLY A 173 20.31 -19.95 -9.10
CA GLY A 173 21.58 -19.90 -8.40
C GLY A 173 22.23 -18.50 -8.45
N GLU A 174 23.32 -18.30 -7.71
CA GLU A 174 24.06 -17.03 -7.76
C GLU A 174 24.82 -16.83 -9.09
N GLY A 175 25.14 -17.93 -9.79
CA GLY A 175 26.02 -17.90 -10.95
C GLY A 175 27.47 -17.62 -10.52
N ASN A 176 28.26 -17.03 -11.42
CA ASN A 176 29.64 -16.64 -11.10
C ASN A 176 29.65 -15.38 -10.22
N ILE A 177 30.48 -15.38 -9.19
CA ILE A 177 30.67 -14.22 -8.32
C ILE A 177 31.53 -13.18 -9.03
N VAL A 178 31.05 -11.94 -9.04
CA VAL A 178 31.75 -10.77 -9.57
C VAL A 178 32.04 -9.81 -8.42
N SER A 179 33.32 -9.49 -8.19
CA SER A 179 33.71 -8.47 -7.22
C SER A 179 33.40 -7.08 -7.77
N THR A 180 32.40 -6.42 -7.20
CA THR A 180 32.06 -5.02 -7.50
C THR A 180 32.64 -4.08 -6.44
N GLN A 181 32.63 -2.77 -6.69
CA GLN A 181 33.02 -1.77 -5.69
C GLN A 181 32.14 -1.77 -4.43
N PHE A 182 30.97 -2.42 -4.49
CA PHE A 182 29.99 -2.50 -3.40
C PHE A 182 29.91 -3.89 -2.77
N GLY A 183 30.80 -4.81 -3.16
CA GLY A 183 30.82 -6.19 -2.65
C GLY A 183 30.78 -7.24 -3.76
N GLU A 184 30.84 -8.50 -3.34
CA GLU A 184 30.71 -9.66 -4.23
C GLU A 184 29.25 -9.89 -4.58
N VAL A 185 28.96 -9.99 -5.89
CA VAL A 185 27.60 -10.17 -6.39
C VAL A 185 27.58 -11.26 -7.45
N GLY A 186 26.63 -12.18 -7.32
CA GLY A 186 26.37 -13.20 -8.33
C GLY A 186 25.92 -12.60 -9.67
N THR A 187 26.43 -13.14 -10.77
CA THR A 187 26.13 -12.69 -12.14
C THR A 187 24.63 -12.70 -12.43
N ASN A 188 23.89 -13.69 -11.91
CA ASN A 188 22.43 -13.78 -12.13
C ASN A 188 21.68 -12.62 -11.48
N LYS A 189 22.14 -12.16 -10.31
CA LYS A 189 21.58 -10.99 -9.63
C LYS A 189 21.85 -9.71 -10.42
N LEU A 190 23.03 -9.59 -11.03
CA LEU A 190 23.39 -8.45 -11.90
C LEU A 190 22.53 -8.42 -13.19
N VAL A 191 22.29 -9.58 -13.80
CA VAL A 191 21.38 -9.68 -14.96
C VAL A 191 19.96 -9.25 -14.58
N ALA A 192 19.44 -9.73 -13.44
CA ALA A 192 18.14 -9.30 -12.94
C ALA A 192 18.08 -7.79 -12.69
N LEU A 193 19.14 -7.22 -12.11
CA LEU A 193 19.24 -5.78 -11.90
C LEU A 193 19.14 -5.01 -13.23
N ALA A 194 19.90 -5.44 -14.26
CA ALA A 194 19.87 -4.79 -15.57
C ALA A 194 18.47 -4.84 -16.21
N VAL A 195 17.80 -6.00 -16.13
CA VAL A 195 16.43 -6.18 -16.65
C VAL A 195 15.44 -5.28 -15.90
N ILE A 196 15.48 -5.29 -14.57
CA ILE A 196 14.59 -4.46 -13.74
C ILE A 196 14.79 -2.97 -14.06
N LEU A 197 16.03 -2.50 -14.13
CA LEU A 197 16.31 -1.09 -14.43
C LEU A 197 15.82 -0.69 -15.83
N MET A 198 15.98 -1.56 -16.83
CA MET A 198 15.51 -1.29 -18.19
C MET A 198 13.99 -1.16 -18.23
N ILE A 199 13.26 -2.11 -17.65
CA ILE A 199 11.80 -2.10 -17.62
C ILE A 199 11.30 -0.95 -16.75
N LEU A 200 11.92 -0.72 -15.59
CA LEU A 200 11.60 0.37 -14.68
C LEU A 200 11.75 1.72 -15.39
N ALA A 201 12.89 1.97 -16.04
CA ALA A 201 13.14 3.19 -16.80
C ALA A 201 12.11 3.36 -17.92
N PHE A 202 11.83 2.30 -18.68
CA PHE A 202 10.81 2.36 -19.72
C PHE A 202 9.44 2.77 -19.15
N ILE A 203 9.03 2.28 -17.98
CA ILE A 203 7.72 2.60 -17.40
C ILE A 203 7.69 4.01 -16.77
N ILE A 204 8.63 4.33 -15.88
CA ILE A 204 8.55 5.56 -15.08
C ILE A 204 8.75 6.83 -15.92
N PHE A 205 9.53 6.75 -17.01
CA PHE A 205 9.65 7.89 -17.94
C PHE A 205 8.36 8.17 -18.72
N GLY A 206 7.40 7.23 -18.74
CA GLY A 206 6.07 7.44 -19.32
C GLY A 206 5.05 8.10 -18.38
N GLY A 207 5.42 8.36 -17.12
CA GLY A 207 4.52 8.98 -16.13
C GLY A 207 3.38 8.06 -15.67
N ILE A 208 2.41 8.66 -14.97
CA ILE A 208 1.34 7.92 -14.27
C ILE A 208 0.47 7.08 -15.22
N LYS A 209 0.20 7.54 -16.45
CA LYS A 209 -0.60 6.77 -17.43
C LYS A 209 0.08 5.46 -17.83
N ARG A 210 1.40 5.48 -18.06
CA ARG A 210 2.15 4.24 -18.40
C ARG A 210 2.20 3.29 -17.21
N ILE A 211 2.36 3.83 -16.00
CA ILE A 211 2.29 3.04 -14.76
C ILE A 211 0.91 2.38 -14.65
N ALA A 212 -0.16 3.15 -14.77
CA ALA A 212 -1.55 2.66 -14.72
C ALA A 212 -1.84 1.58 -15.77
N HIS A 213 -1.42 1.79 -17.02
CA HIS A 213 -1.62 0.79 -18.08
C HIS A 213 -0.86 -0.51 -17.85
N PHE A 214 0.32 -0.43 -17.23
CA PHE A 214 1.07 -1.61 -16.85
C PHE A 214 0.44 -2.32 -15.65
N THR A 215 0.16 -1.58 -14.57
CA THR A 215 -0.35 -2.16 -13.32
C THR A 215 -1.76 -2.72 -13.47
N GLN A 216 -2.64 -2.13 -14.29
CA GLN A 216 -3.99 -2.64 -14.52
C GLN A 216 -4.01 -4.06 -15.11
N ILE A 217 -2.93 -4.48 -15.78
CA ILE A 217 -2.78 -5.83 -16.34
C ILE A 217 -2.04 -6.73 -15.33
N VAL A 218 -0.89 -6.25 -14.84
CA VAL A 218 0.02 -7.08 -14.05
C VAL A 218 -0.50 -7.34 -12.64
N VAL A 219 -1.15 -6.37 -12.00
CA VAL A 219 -1.62 -6.51 -10.61
C VAL A 219 -2.72 -7.57 -10.47
N PRO A 220 -3.79 -7.57 -11.30
CA PRO A 220 -4.77 -8.66 -11.26
C PRO A 220 -4.14 -10.02 -11.57
N PHE A 221 -3.25 -10.09 -12.56
CA PHE A 221 -2.56 -11.33 -12.94
C PHE A 221 -1.74 -11.91 -11.78
N MET A 222 -0.89 -11.09 -11.16
CA MET A 222 0.00 -11.55 -10.08
C MET A 222 -0.78 -11.92 -8.81
N ALA A 223 -1.79 -11.12 -8.43
CA ALA A 223 -2.59 -11.38 -7.23
C ALA A 223 -3.47 -12.61 -7.42
N LEU A 224 -4.15 -12.75 -8.56
CA LEU A 224 -5.00 -13.91 -8.84
C LEU A 224 -4.19 -15.19 -8.94
N GLY A 225 -3.04 -15.18 -9.64
CA GLY A 225 -2.15 -16.34 -9.72
C GLY A 225 -1.71 -16.82 -8.34
N TYR A 226 -1.32 -15.88 -7.47
CA TYR A 226 -0.90 -16.20 -6.09
C TYR A 226 -2.06 -16.75 -5.25
N ILE A 227 -3.24 -16.13 -5.31
CA ILE A 227 -4.44 -16.59 -4.60
C ILE A 227 -4.88 -17.98 -5.10
N ILE A 228 -4.83 -18.25 -6.41
CA ILE A 228 -5.16 -19.57 -6.96
C ILE A 228 -4.24 -20.65 -6.38
N MET A 229 -2.93 -20.40 -6.32
CA MET A 229 -1.99 -21.36 -5.74
C MET A 229 -2.28 -21.64 -4.26
N ALA A 230 -2.61 -20.60 -3.48
CA ALA A 230 -3.01 -20.78 -2.10
C ALA A 230 -4.34 -21.55 -1.98
N LEU A 231 -5.32 -21.24 -2.81
CA LEU A 231 -6.61 -21.95 -2.84
C LEU A 231 -6.42 -23.42 -3.16
N ILE A 232 -5.51 -23.79 -4.08
CA ILE A 232 -5.20 -25.19 -4.35
C ILE A 232 -4.68 -25.89 -3.08
N ILE A 233 -3.77 -25.27 -2.32
CA ILE A 233 -3.30 -25.83 -1.04
C ILE A 233 -4.45 -25.97 -0.04
N VAL A 234 -5.28 -24.93 0.08
CA VAL A 234 -6.43 -24.90 0.99
C VAL A 234 -7.44 -26.01 0.63
N PHE A 235 -7.73 -26.23 -0.66
CA PHE A 235 -8.65 -27.27 -1.11
C PHE A 235 -8.08 -28.68 -0.95
N ILE A 236 -6.78 -28.88 -1.18
CA ILE A 236 -6.11 -30.17 -0.94
C ILE A 236 -6.14 -30.54 0.56
N ASN A 237 -6.13 -29.53 1.43
CA ASN A 237 -6.10 -29.69 2.90
C ASN A 237 -7.37 -29.14 3.55
N PHE A 238 -8.53 -29.33 2.92
CA PHE A 238 -9.78 -28.68 3.31
C PHE A 238 -10.19 -28.98 4.76
N ASP A 239 -9.93 -30.20 5.21
CA ASP A 239 -10.12 -30.72 6.56
C ASP A 239 -9.28 -29.98 7.62
N GLN A 240 -8.17 -29.34 7.25
CA GLN A 240 -7.34 -28.56 8.17
C GLN A 240 -7.84 -27.12 8.36
N ILE A 241 -8.72 -26.61 7.49
CA ILE A 241 -9.19 -25.22 7.52
C ILE A 241 -9.77 -24.83 8.88
N PRO A 242 -10.70 -25.60 9.50
CA PRO A 242 -11.24 -25.24 10.80
C PRO A 242 -10.16 -25.18 11.88
N GLY A 243 -9.16 -26.06 11.82
CA GLY A 243 -8.04 -26.11 12.74
C GLY A 243 -7.14 -24.87 12.64
N VAL A 244 -6.82 -24.44 11.41
CA VAL A 244 -6.02 -23.22 11.19
C VAL A 244 -6.78 -21.96 11.60
N PHE A 245 -8.08 -21.87 11.32
CA PHE A 245 -8.89 -20.76 11.83
C PHE A 245 -8.94 -20.75 13.36
N ALA A 246 -9.12 -21.90 14.00
CA ALA A 246 -9.09 -22.02 15.46
C ALA A 246 -7.72 -21.65 16.04
N LEU A 247 -6.62 -22.03 15.37
CA LEU A 247 -5.26 -21.65 15.74
C LEU A 247 -5.08 -20.14 15.67
N ILE A 248 -5.46 -19.49 14.57
CA ILE A 248 -5.33 -18.04 14.40
C ILE A 248 -6.14 -17.29 15.47
N VAL A 249 -7.41 -17.66 15.66
CA VAL A 249 -8.29 -16.96 16.61
C VAL A 249 -7.91 -17.27 18.05
N GLY A 250 -7.59 -18.53 18.38
CA GLY A 250 -7.17 -18.93 19.72
C GLY A 250 -5.88 -18.25 20.12
N ASP A 251 -4.86 -18.33 19.26
CA ASP A 251 -3.55 -17.72 19.50
C ASP A 251 -3.62 -16.18 19.53
N ALA A 252 -4.62 -15.54 18.91
CA ALA A 252 -4.79 -14.10 19.02
C ALA A 252 -5.03 -13.60 20.45
N PHE A 253 -5.57 -14.46 21.33
CA PHE A 253 -5.92 -14.13 22.71
C PHE A 253 -5.09 -14.89 23.76
N THR A 254 -4.58 -16.09 23.43
CA THR A 254 -3.66 -16.82 24.31
C THR A 254 -2.19 -16.48 24.04
N ALA A 255 -1.89 -16.12 22.79
CA ALA A 255 -0.62 -15.63 22.23
C ALA A 255 0.62 -16.38 22.72
N GLN A 256 1.00 -17.42 21.99
CA GLN A 256 2.24 -18.19 22.22
C GLN A 256 3.50 -17.31 22.24
N ALA A 257 3.54 -16.26 21.41
CA ALA A 257 4.62 -15.28 21.37
C ALA A 257 4.47 -14.14 22.41
N GLY A 258 3.38 -14.13 23.18
CA GLY A 258 2.96 -13.06 24.08
C GLY A 258 1.91 -12.13 23.45
N PHE A 259 0.90 -11.73 24.24
CA PHE A 259 -0.25 -10.97 23.74
C PHE A 259 0.15 -9.63 23.07
N GLY A 260 1.11 -8.92 23.66
CA GLY A 260 1.66 -7.70 23.07
C GLY A 260 2.41 -7.94 21.76
N ALA A 261 3.06 -9.10 21.60
CA ALA A 261 3.76 -9.46 20.36
C ALA A 261 2.77 -9.78 19.24
N ALA A 262 1.72 -10.55 19.52
CA ALA A 262 0.67 -10.86 18.54
C ALA A 262 0.01 -9.58 17.98
N ILE A 263 -0.41 -8.66 18.87
CA ILE A 263 -0.99 -7.38 18.46
C ILE A 263 0.05 -6.52 17.73
N GLY A 264 1.23 -6.34 18.32
CA GLY A 264 2.26 -5.43 17.79
C GLY A 264 2.73 -5.84 16.40
N TRP A 265 3.05 -7.12 16.20
CA TRP A 265 3.47 -7.65 14.90
C TRP A 265 2.33 -7.72 13.90
N GLY A 266 1.13 -8.13 14.33
CA GLY A 266 -0.05 -8.16 13.48
C GLY A 266 -0.42 -6.77 12.96
N VAL A 267 -0.41 -5.75 13.83
CA VAL A 267 -0.71 -4.38 13.42
C VAL A 267 0.41 -3.79 12.57
N ARG A 268 1.67 -3.95 12.98
CA ARG A 268 2.83 -3.43 12.22
C ARG A 268 2.88 -3.99 10.81
N ARG A 269 2.74 -5.31 10.66
CA ARG A 269 2.79 -5.96 9.34
C ARG A 269 1.49 -5.83 8.57
N GLY A 270 0.35 -5.69 9.26
CA GLY A 270 -0.93 -5.32 8.64
C GLY A 270 -0.87 -3.96 7.96
N ILE A 271 -0.40 -2.92 8.67
CA ILE A 271 -0.25 -1.56 8.11
C ILE A 271 0.79 -1.54 6.99
N TYR A 272 1.94 -2.21 7.17
CA TYR A 272 2.95 -2.28 6.12
C TYR A 272 2.43 -2.90 4.82
N SER A 273 1.44 -3.81 4.93
CA SER A 273 0.83 -4.48 3.79
C SER A 273 -0.26 -3.62 3.13
N ASN A 274 -1.31 -3.26 3.86
CA ASN A 274 -2.44 -2.54 3.26
C ASN A 274 -2.28 -1.02 3.21
N GLU A 275 -1.26 -0.48 3.87
CA GLU A 275 -0.93 0.95 3.94
C GLU A 275 -2.08 1.84 4.44
N ALA A 276 -3.10 1.27 5.09
CA ALA A 276 -4.27 2.01 5.54
C ALA A 276 -3.88 2.97 6.67
N GLY A 277 -4.13 4.26 6.45
CA GLY A 277 -3.71 5.31 7.39
C GLY A 277 -2.24 5.73 7.25
N GLN A 278 -1.45 5.11 6.37
CA GLN A 278 -0.08 5.57 6.08
C GLN A 278 -0.08 6.84 5.22
N GLY A 279 -1.14 7.09 4.44
CA GLY A 279 -1.24 8.26 3.56
C GLY A 279 -0.63 8.07 2.17
N THR A 280 -0.31 6.84 1.77
CA THR A 280 0.20 6.51 0.42
C THR A 280 -0.92 6.31 -0.61
N GLY A 281 -1.98 5.57 -0.26
CA GLY A 281 -3.16 5.33 -1.10
C GLY A 281 -3.80 6.60 -1.72
N PRO A 282 -3.88 7.74 -0.98
CA PRO A 282 -4.38 9.00 -1.53
C PRO A 282 -3.69 9.50 -2.80
N HIS A 283 -2.42 9.17 -3.07
CA HIS A 283 -1.74 9.63 -4.28
C HIS A 283 -2.37 9.01 -5.52
N ALA A 284 -2.47 7.68 -5.55
CA ALA A 284 -3.13 6.96 -6.63
C ALA A 284 -4.62 7.31 -6.70
N ALA A 285 -5.27 7.44 -5.54
CA ALA A 285 -6.65 7.88 -5.46
C ALA A 285 -6.84 9.22 -6.19
N SER A 286 -6.01 10.22 -5.90
CA SER A 286 -6.13 11.58 -6.45
C SER A 286 -5.93 11.64 -7.97
N ALA A 287 -5.20 10.69 -8.55
CA ALA A 287 -5.02 10.58 -9.99
C ALA A 287 -6.31 10.19 -10.74
N ALA A 288 -7.30 9.63 -10.03
CA ALA A 288 -8.53 9.15 -10.63
C ALA A 288 -9.43 10.28 -11.14
N GLU A 289 -10.03 10.06 -12.30
CA GLU A 289 -11.16 10.83 -12.82
C GLU A 289 -12.47 10.24 -12.29
N VAL A 290 -13.18 11.01 -11.46
CA VAL A 290 -14.43 10.60 -10.81
C VAL A 290 -15.41 11.77 -10.77
N ASP A 291 -16.70 11.48 -10.64
CA ASP A 291 -17.74 12.52 -10.55
C ASP A 291 -17.96 13.01 -9.12
N HIS A 292 -17.54 12.21 -8.14
CA HIS A 292 -17.66 12.54 -6.73
C HIS A 292 -16.51 11.96 -5.87
N PRO A 293 -15.86 12.73 -4.97
CA PRO A 293 -14.71 12.28 -4.19
C PRO A 293 -14.94 10.98 -3.40
N ALA A 294 -16.13 10.80 -2.84
CA ALA A 294 -16.50 9.59 -2.09
C ALA A 294 -16.43 8.29 -2.93
N GLN A 295 -16.59 8.37 -4.26
CA GLN A 295 -16.48 7.19 -5.13
C GLN A 295 -15.08 6.58 -5.02
N GLN A 296 -14.05 7.41 -5.19
CA GLN A 296 -12.68 6.90 -5.08
C GLN A 296 -12.31 6.54 -3.63
N GLY A 297 -12.87 7.23 -2.64
CA GLY A 297 -12.74 6.82 -1.24
C GLY A 297 -13.21 5.38 -1.02
N LEU A 298 -14.39 5.02 -1.55
CA LEU A 298 -14.96 3.67 -1.45
C LEU A 298 -14.12 2.65 -2.23
N VAL A 299 -13.65 2.99 -3.43
CA VAL A 299 -12.74 2.14 -4.21
C VAL A 299 -11.46 1.83 -3.44
N GLN A 300 -10.87 2.83 -2.75
CA GLN A 300 -9.64 2.62 -1.98
C GLN A 300 -9.84 1.95 -0.63
N ALA A 301 -11.04 2.00 -0.06
CA ALA A 301 -11.40 1.15 1.06
C ALA A 301 -11.40 -0.33 0.64
N PHE A 302 -11.88 -0.64 -0.57
CA PHE A 302 -11.90 -2.01 -1.08
C PHE A 302 -10.50 -2.58 -1.36
N SER A 303 -9.53 -1.76 -1.82
CA SER A 303 -8.16 -2.24 -2.00
C SER A 303 -7.52 -2.75 -0.72
N VAL A 304 -7.97 -2.34 0.47
CA VAL A 304 -7.47 -2.89 1.76
C VAL A 304 -7.86 -4.35 1.92
N TYR A 305 -9.04 -4.74 1.43
CA TYR A 305 -9.52 -6.12 1.51
C TYR A 305 -8.74 -7.04 0.58
N VAL A 306 -8.55 -6.62 -0.68
CA VAL A 306 -7.76 -7.38 -1.68
C VAL A 306 -6.38 -7.72 -1.12
N ASP A 307 -5.71 -6.74 -0.52
CA ASP A 307 -4.40 -6.93 0.07
C ASP A 307 -4.40 -7.92 1.25
N THR A 308 -5.08 -7.58 2.35
CA THR A 308 -4.87 -8.31 3.60
C THR A 308 -5.82 -9.51 3.75
N LEU A 309 -7.10 -9.34 3.41
CA LEU A 309 -8.09 -10.39 3.59
C LEU A 309 -7.99 -11.48 2.51
N PHE A 310 -7.43 -11.16 1.34
CA PHE A 310 -7.18 -12.16 0.30
C PHE A 310 -5.70 -12.55 0.20
N VAL A 311 -4.79 -11.63 -0.15
CA VAL A 311 -3.38 -12.00 -0.42
C VAL A 311 -2.62 -12.39 0.86
N CYS A 312 -2.65 -11.59 1.92
CA CYS A 312 -1.95 -11.95 3.17
C CYS A 312 -2.56 -13.20 3.83
N SER A 313 -3.87 -13.35 3.74
CA SER A 313 -4.54 -14.56 4.23
C SER A 313 -4.14 -15.77 3.40
N ALA A 314 -4.06 -15.67 2.07
CA ALA A 314 -3.51 -16.73 1.22
C ALA A 314 -2.11 -17.16 1.68
N THR A 315 -1.20 -16.21 1.93
CA THR A 315 0.14 -16.50 2.50
C THR A 315 0.05 -17.22 3.84
N ALA A 316 -0.71 -16.67 4.78
CA ALA A 316 -0.84 -17.22 6.12
C ALA A 316 -1.41 -18.65 6.10
N PHE A 317 -2.44 -18.90 5.30
CA PHE A 317 -3.03 -20.23 5.17
C PHE A 317 -2.05 -21.23 4.56
N MET A 318 -1.29 -20.86 3.52
CA MET A 318 -0.26 -21.73 2.96
C MET A 318 0.77 -22.13 4.03
N ILE A 319 1.28 -21.15 4.79
CA ILE A 319 2.28 -21.37 5.83
C ILE A 319 1.74 -22.24 6.97
N LEU A 320 0.54 -21.91 7.48
CA LEU A 320 -0.02 -22.55 8.68
C LEU A 320 -0.55 -23.97 8.38
N ILE A 321 -1.20 -24.19 7.24
CA ILE A 321 -1.69 -25.53 6.83
C ILE A 321 -0.52 -26.49 6.65
N THR A 322 0.56 -26.03 6.00
CA THR A 322 1.74 -26.88 5.73
C THR A 322 2.68 -26.98 6.93
N GLN A 323 2.41 -26.23 8.00
CA GLN A 323 3.24 -26.12 9.21
C GLN A 323 4.69 -25.70 8.93
N GLN A 324 4.95 -25.00 7.81
CA GLN A 324 6.30 -24.58 7.41
C GLN A 324 6.67 -23.23 8.03
N TYR A 325 6.73 -23.17 9.36
CA TYR A 325 7.08 -21.96 10.11
C TYR A 325 7.76 -22.26 11.45
N ASN A 326 8.53 -21.30 11.95
CA ASN A 326 9.02 -21.26 13.32
C ASN A 326 8.42 -20.04 14.03
N ILE A 327 8.19 -20.14 15.35
CA ILE A 327 7.83 -19.03 16.22
C ILE A 327 9.01 -18.75 17.15
N GLN A 328 9.68 -17.61 16.97
CA GLN A 328 10.71 -17.12 17.89
C GLN A 328 10.11 -16.31 19.05
N GLY A 329 9.07 -15.51 18.77
CA GLY A 329 8.49 -14.61 19.77
C GLY A 329 9.50 -13.58 20.27
N THR A 330 9.61 -13.43 21.59
CA THR A 330 10.57 -12.51 22.24
C THR A 330 11.87 -13.19 22.69
N LEU A 331 12.10 -14.45 22.27
CA LEU A 331 13.32 -15.19 22.60
C LEU A 331 14.52 -14.65 21.80
N GLU A 332 15.73 -14.96 22.28
CA GLU A 332 16.96 -14.61 21.58
C GLU A 332 17.05 -15.29 20.21
N ALA A 333 17.78 -14.68 19.28
CA ALA A 333 17.95 -15.20 17.93
C ALA A 333 18.50 -16.64 17.97
N GLY A 334 17.82 -17.56 17.27
CA GLY A 334 18.14 -18.99 17.25
C GLY A 334 17.42 -19.83 18.31
N GLN A 335 16.62 -19.23 19.19
CA GLN A 335 15.71 -19.93 20.09
C GLN A 335 14.26 -19.78 19.62
N PHE A 336 13.47 -20.83 19.78
CA PHE A 336 12.10 -20.87 19.26
C PHE A 336 11.11 -21.43 20.29
N VAL A 337 9.95 -20.78 20.38
CA VAL A 337 8.76 -21.28 21.08
C VAL A 337 8.21 -22.50 20.33
N VAL A 338 8.20 -22.42 19.00
CA VAL A 338 7.80 -23.51 18.09
C VAL A 338 8.83 -23.59 16.97
N GLN A 339 9.38 -24.78 16.72
CA GLN A 339 10.34 -25.00 15.64
C GLN A 339 9.88 -26.17 14.77
N ASN A 340 9.28 -25.87 13.61
CA ASN A 340 8.86 -26.89 12.64
C ASN A 340 9.84 -27.02 11.47
N VAL A 341 10.63 -25.98 11.19
CA VAL A 341 11.62 -25.94 10.11
C VAL A 341 13.02 -25.66 10.67
N ALA A 342 14.04 -25.74 9.81
CA ALA A 342 15.44 -25.58 10.22
C ALA A 342 15.68 -24.24 10.94
N ALA A 343 16.53 -24.25 11.98
CA ALA A 343 16.75 -23.09 12.86
C ALA A 343 17.40 -21.89 12.13
N ASP A 344 18.09 -22.14 11.03
CA ASP A 344 18.72 -21.15 10.15
C ASP A 344 17.75 -20.59 9.10
N THR A 345 16.49 -21.06 9.07
CA THR A 345 15.47 -20.52 8.17
C THR A 345 15.09 -19.10 8.59
N GLU A 346 15.35 -18.13 7.72
CA GLU A 346 15.08 -16.72 7.99
C GLU A 346 13.57 -16.41 8.06
N ILE A 347 13.09 -15.95 9.23
CA ILE A 347 11.67 -15.63 9.51
C ILE A 347 11.14 -14.49 8.63
N ALA A 348 11.88 -13.37 8.55
CA ALA A 348 11.44 -12.15 7.87
C ALA A 348 11.70 -12.18 6.36
N SER A 349 11.52 -13.34 5.73
CA SER A 349 11.82 -13.61 4.34
C SER A 349 10.70 -14.42 3.69
N ALA A 350 10.85 -14.71 2.39
CA ALA A 350 9.91 -15.58 1.70
C ALA A 350 10.08 -17.08 2.03
N ALA A 351 11.06 -17.45 2.87
CA ALA A 351 11.44 -18.84 3.11
C ALA A 351 10.27 -19.72 3.58
N PHE A 352 9.47 -19.26 4.56
CA PHE A 352 8.30 -20.03 5.03
C PHE A 352 7.30 -20.32 3.93
N THR A 353 7.03 -19.33 3.06
CA THR A 353 6.12 -19.52 1.91
C THR A 353 6.72 -20.47 0.87
N GLN A 354 8.03 -20.39 0.65
CA GLN A 354 8.72 -21.25 -0.31
C GLN A 354 8.74 -22.70 0.16
N LEU A 355 9.01 -22.93 1.44
CA LEU A 355 8.92 -24.25 2.06
C LEU A 355 7.48 -24.79 2.01
N ALA A 356 6.49 -23.94 2.29
CA ALA A 356 5.07 -24.30 2.17
C ALA A 356 4.72 -24.79 0.75
N LEU A 357 5.05 -24.01 -0.27
CA LEU A 357 4.79 -24.42 -1.65
C LEU A 357 5.63 -25.61 -2.09
N PHE A 358 6.88 -25.72 -1.62
CA PHE A 358 7.74 -26.86 -1.89
C PHE A 358 7.15 -28.16 -1.34
N SER A 359 6.55 -28.13 -0.15
CA SER A 359 5.95 -29.31 0.48
C SER A 359 4.79 -29.90 -0.33
N VAL A 360 4.10 -29.09 -1.14
CA VAL A 360 2.94 -29.52 -1.94
C VAL A 360 3.29 -29.71 -3.41
N PHE A 361 4.13 -28.84 -3.98
CA PHE A 361 4.41 -28.78 -5.42
C PHE A 361 5.87 -29.11 -5.79
N GLY A 362 6.69 -29.49 -4.81
CA GLY A 362 8.12 -29.74 -5.02
C GLY A 362 8.85 -28.52 -5.58
N ASN A 363 9.78 -28.75 -6.50
CA ASN A 363 10.62 -27.70 -7.09
C ASN A 363 9.83 -26.59 -7.79
N PHE A 364 8.59 -26.83 -8.22
CA PHE A 364 7.75 -25.79 -8.81
C PHE A 364 7.39 -24.68 -7.81
N GLY A 365 7.24 -25.03 -6.52
CA GLY A 365 6.83 -24.10 -5.47
C GLY A 365 7.77 -22.90 -5.30
N PRO A 366 9.06 -23.10 -5.00
CA PRO A 366 10.03 -22.01 -4.88
C PRO A 366 10.15 -21.16 -6.15
N VAL A 367 10.07 -21.77 -7.34
CA VAL A 367 10.07 -21.06 -8.62
C VAL A 367 8.87 -20.13 -8.75
N PHE A 368 7.68 -20.62 -8.40
CA PHE A 368 6.46 -19.80 -8.40
C PHE A 368 6.55 -18.63 -7.42
N VAL A 369 7.04 -18.84 -6.19
CA VAL A 369 7.25 -17.73 -5.23
C VAL A 369 8.26 -16.73 -5.78
N GLY A 370 9.34 -17.18 -6.41
CA GLY A 370 10.34 -16.31 -7.01
C GLY A 370 9.76 -15.39 -8.10
N ILE A 371 8.94 -15.96 -9.00
CA ILE A 371 8.23 -15.18 -10.03
C ILE A 371 7.22 -14.21 -9.39
N SER A 372 6.49 -14.66 -8.36
CA SER A 372 5.52 -13.82 -7.65
C SER A 372 6.20 -12.63 -6.98
N LEU A 373 7.33 -12.87 -6.28
CA LEU A 373 8.14 -11.83 -5.66
C LEU A 373 8.66 -10.82 -6.66
N PHE A 374 9.07 -11.26 -7.86
CA PHE A 374 9.47 -10.34 -8.93
C PHE A 374 8.34 -9.35 -9.25
N PHE A 375 7.14 -9.84 -9.54
CA PHE A 375 6.02 -8.97 -9.89
C PHE A 375 5.57 -8.09 -8.71
N PHE A 376 5.46 -8.66 -7.52
CA PHE A 376 5.05 -7.94 -6.32
C PHE A 376 6.03 -6.79 -6.03
N ALA A 377 7.31 -7.08 -5.88
CA ALA A 377 8.32 -6.07 -5.62
C ALA A 377 8.45 -5.04 -6.73
N PHE A 378 8.43 -5.48 -8.01
CA PHE A 378 8.57 -4.58 -9.15
C PHE A 378 7.42 -3.56 -9.22
N THR A 379 6.19 -4.04 -9.07
CA THR A 379 5.01 -3.16 -9.10
C THR A 379 5.00 -2.22 -7.89
N THR A 380 5.47 -2.66 -6.72
CA THR A 380 5.64 -1.80 -5.54
C THR A 380 6.65 -0.67 -5.78
N ILE A 381 7.76 -0.93 -6.47
CA ILE A 381 8.74 0.12 -6.85
C ILE A 381 8.08 1.20 -7.72
N LEU A 382 7.18 0.81 -8.65
CA LEU A 382 6.45 1.77 -9.49
C LEU A 382 5.54 2.68 -8.66
N ALA A 383 4.81 2.12 -7.70
CA ALA A 383 3.95 2.87 -6.81
C ALA A 383 4.76 3.86 -5.94
N TYR A 384 5.86 3.40 -5.36
CA TYR A 384 6.77 4.24 -4.58
C TYR A 384 7.38 5.39 -5.38
N TYR A 385 7.75 5.15 -6.64
CA TYR A 385 8.17 6.22 -7.54
C TYR A 385 7.08 7.28 -7.72
N TYR A 386 5.84 6.86 -8.00
CA TYR A 386 4.76 7.81 -8.20
C TYR A 386 4.47 8.64 -6.94
N ILE A 387 4.52 8.01 -5.76
CA ILE A 387 4.38 8.71 -4.46
C ILE A 387 5.51 9.74 -4.28
N ALA A 388 6.77 9.34 -4.51
CA ALA A 388 7.91 10.23 -4.37
C ALA A 388 7.84 11.41 -5.35
N GLU A 389 7.51 11.15 -6.62
CA GLU A 389 7.39 12.19 -7.64
C GLU A 389 6.26 13.19 -7.30
N THR A 390 5.13 12.70 -6.81
CA THR A 390 3.99 13.54 -6.43
C THR A 390 4.32 14.48 -5.27
N ASN A 391 5.12 14.01 -4.30
CA ASN A 391 5.58 14.81 -3.17
C ASN A 391 6.71 15.77 -3.56
N VAL A 392 7.59 15.42 -4.50
CA VAL A 392 8.58 16.37 -5.05
C VAL A 392 7.90 17.49 -5.83
N ALA A 393 6.88 17.17 -6.64
CA ALA A 393 6.08 18.20 -7.33
C ALA A 393 5.40 19.16 -6.33
N TYR A 394 4.81 18.62 -5.26
CA TYR A 394 4.28 19.44 -4.18
C TYR A 394 5.33 20.41 -3.60
N LEU A 395 6.55 19.92 -3.29
CA LEU A 395 7.62 20.76 -2.75
C LEU A 395 8.12 21.79 -3.77
N ASN A 396 8.22 21.43 -5.05
CA ASN A 396 8.54 22.37 -6.12
C ASN A 396 7.54 23.52 -6.17
N ARG A 397 6.23 23.22 -6.17
CA ARG A 397 5.18 24.23 -6.12
C ARG A 397 5.27 25.10 -4.87
N TYR A 398 5.45 24.46 -3.71
CA TYR A 398 5.46 25.14 -2.42
C TYR A 398 6.64 26.11 -2.27
N PHE A 399 7.85 25.65 -2.59
CA PHE A 399 9.08 26.45 -2.49
C PHE A 399 9.40 27.26 -3.75
N LYS A 400 8.57 27.15 -4.80
CA LYS A 400 8.89 27.65 -6.16
C LYS A 400 10.25 27.14 -6.65
N ALA A 401 10.58 25.91 -6.26
CA ALA A 401 11.79 25.23 -6.69
C ALA A 401 11.59 24.59 -8.06
N HIS A 402 12.68 24.33 -8.76
CA HIS A 402 12.68 23.76 -10.10
C HIS A 402 13.46 22.44 -10.12
N ILE A 403 13.23 21.57 -9.13
CA ILE A 403 13.88 20.26 -9.07
C ILE A 403 13.32 19.43 -10.23
N PRO A 404 14.14 19.01 -11.21
CA PRO A 404 13.65 18.23 -12.33
C PRO A 404 13.11 16.88 -11.85
N LEU A 405 11.90 16.50 -12.25
CA LEU A 405 11.32 15.19 -11.87
C LEU A 405 12.14 14.00 -12.42
N VAL A 406 13.00 14.24 -13.41
CA VAL A 406 14.01 13.27 -13.88
C VAL A 406 14.97 12.86 -12.75
N LEU A 407 15.31 13.78 -11.84
CA LEU A 407 16.18 13.47 -10.70
C LEU A 407 15.54 12.41 -9.78
N VAL A 408 14.22 12.47 -9.56
CA VAL A 408 13.49 11.47 -8.76
C VAL A 408 13.60 10.08 -9.39
N LYS A 409 13.45 10.00 -10.71
CA LYS A 409 13.61 8.75 -11.48
C LYS A 409 15.01 8.18 -11.31
N LEU A 410 16.04 9.01 -11.45
CA LEU A 410 17.44 8.60 -11.30
C LEU A 410 17.77 8.14 -9.87
N VAL A 411 17.28 8.85 -8.85
CA VAL A 411 17.47 8.46 -7.44
C VAL A 411 16.85 7.10 -7.18
N ILE A 412 15.62 6.84 -7.62
CA ILE A 412 14.99 5.53 -7.41
C ILE A 412 15.72 4.42 -8.13
N MET A 413 16.15 4.64 -9.38
CA MET A 413 16.96 3.66 -10.11
C MET A 413 18.28 3.37 -9.38
N LEU A 414 18.91 4.38 -8.78
CA LEU A 414 20.11 4.22 -7.99
C LEU A 414 19.84 3.42 -6.70
N MET A 415 18.71 3.66 -6.02
CA MET A 415 18.34 2.92 -4.82
C MET A 415 17.97 1.46 -5.10
N VAL A 416 17.31 1.20 -6.23
CA VAL A 416 17.06 -0.17 -6.73
C VAL A 416 18.39 -0.88 -6.99
N SER A 417 19.35 -0.18 -7.61
CA SER A 417 20.70 -0.72 -7.86
C SER A 417 21.44 -1.02 -6.56
N TYR A 418 21.39 -0.09 -5.62
CA TYR A 418 22.00 -0.23 -4.30
C TYR A 418 21.41 -1.42 -3.52
N GLY A 419 20.08 -1.56 -3.51
CA GLY A 419 19.38 -2.65 -2.81
C GLY A 419 19.63 -4.03 -3.40
N MET A 420 19.84 -4.13 -4.71
CA MET A 420 20.22 -5.40 -5.36
C MET A 420 21.60 -5.89 -4.91
N VAL A 421 22.53 -4.98 -4.61
CA VAL A 421 23.93 -5.32 -4.31
C VAL A 421 24.21 -5.45 -2.82
N ASN A 422 23.49 -4.72 -1.96
CA ASN A 422 23.71 -4.76 -0.50
C ASN A 422 22.73 -5.68 0.24
N SER A 423 23.11 -6.12 1.45
CA SER A 423 22.22 -6.92 2.30
C SER A 423 21.10 -6.06 2.89
N ALA A 424 19.87 -6.59 2.88
CA ALA A 424 18.66 -5.79 3.12
C ALA A 424 18.30 -5.56 4.58
N GLY A 425 18.91 -6.27 5.55
CA GLY A 425 18.46 -6.25 6.95
C GLY A 425 18.34 -4.83 7.53
N TYR A 426 19.39 -4.03 7.38
CA TYR A 426 19.39 -2.63 7.81
C TYR A 426 18.43 -1.73 6.99
N ILE A 427 18.25 -2.03 5.69
CA ILE A 427 17.41 -1.24 4.77
C ILE A 427 15.92 -1.39 5.14
N TRP A 428 15.49 -2.60 5.51
CA TRP A 428 14.13 -2.85 6.01
C TRP A 428 13.80 -2.02 7.25
N MET A 429 14.74 -1.92 8.18
CA MET A 429 14.53 -1.17 9.42
C MET A 429 14.35 0.32 9.18
N ILE A 430 15.16 0.91 8.29
CA ILE A 430 14.98 2.33 7.94
C ILE A 430 13.67 2.54 7.18
N GLY A 431 13.32 1.61 6.28
CA GLY A 431 12.03 1.60 5.61
C GLY A 431 10.87 1.59 6.62
N ASP A 432 10.92 0.72 7.62
CA ASP A 432 9.92 0.63 8.69
C ASP A 432 9.80 1.95 9.47
N ILE A 433 10.91 2.65 9.75
CA ILE A 433 10.88 3.99 10.37
C ILE A 433 10.13 4.99 9.48
N GLY A 434 10.44 5.01 8.19
CA GLY A 434 9.80 5.89 7.21
C GLY A 434 8.29 5.68 7.14
N VAL A 435 7.86 4.42 7.01
CA VAL A 435 6.45 4.02 7.00
C VAL A 435 5.74 4.45 8.29
N GLY A 436 6.33 4.17 9.45
CA GLY A 436 5.72 4.51 10.73
C GLY A 436 5.62 6.03 10.95
N LEU A 437 6.62 6.80 10.51
CA LEU A 437 6.57 8.27 10.57
C LEU A 437 5.44 8.83 9.69
N MET A 438 5.27 8.30 8.48
CA MET A 438 4.17 8.67 7.59
C MET A 438 2.82 8.36 8.24
N ALA A 439 2.66 7.18 8.85
CA ALA A 439 1.44 6.79 9.55
C ALA A 439 1.11 7.73 10.73
N TRP A 440 2.10 8.10 11.56
CA TRP A 440 1.92 9.09 12.63
C TRP A 440 1.39 10.41 12.09
N ILE A 441 2.08 10.98 11.11
CA ILE A 441 1.72 12.29 10.53
C ILE A 441 0.33 12.22 9.92
N ASN A 442 0.06 11.15 9.17
CA ASN A 442 -1.16 11.03 8.42
C ASN A 442 -2.39 10.78 9.30
N ILE A 443 -2.33 9.82 10.22
CA ILE A 443 -3.47 9.48 11.08
C ILE A 443 -3.85 10.66 11.97
N VAL A 444 -2.86 11.30 12.61
CA VAL A 444 -3.11 12.51 13.41
C VAL A 444 -3.71 13.61 12.53
N GLY A 445 -3.18 13.79 11.32
CA GLY A 445 -3.64 14.80 10.38
C GLY A 445 -5.09 14.59 9.92
N ILE A 446 -5.50 13.37 9.54
CA ILE A 446 -6.88 13.10 9.12
C ILE A 446 -7.85 13.26 10.30
N LEU A 447 -7.46 12.84 11.51
CA LEU A 447 -8.25 13.06 12.72
C LEU A 447 -8.43 14.56 13.00
N ALA A 448 -7.36 15.36 12.89
CA ALA A 448 -7.42 16.81 13.03
C ALA A 448 -8.36 17.44 11.98
N ILE A 449 -8.27 17.01 10.71
CA ILE A 449 -9.18 17.46 9.64
C ILE A 449 -10.64 17.14 9.99
N PHE A 450 -10.90 15.96 10.53
CA PHE A 450 -12.24 15.58 10.96
C PHE A 450 -12.79 16.55 12.01
N PHE A 451 -12.05 16.82 13.08
CA PHE A 451 -12.51 17.70 14.15
C PHE A 451 -12.64 19.17 13.73
N VAL A 452 -11.87 19.62 12.73
CA VAL A 452 -11.94 21.00 12.23
C VAL A 452 -13.08 21.20 11.25
N SER A 453 -13.32 20.24 10.33
CA SER A 453 -14.23 20.46 9.20
C SER A 453 -14.98 19.21 8.70
N GLY A 454 -14.49 18.00 8.98
CA GLY A 454 -15.19 16.76 8.64
C GLY A 454 -15.55 16.52 7.16
N PRO A 455 -14.80 17.01 6.14
CA PRO A 455 -15.28 17.01 4.77
C PRO A 455 -15.44 15.60 4.17
N ALA A 456 -14.61 14.63 4.56
CA ALA A 456 -14.75 13.24 4.09
C ALA A 456 -16.09 12.60 4.50
N ILE A 457 -16.62 12.98 5.67
CA ILE A 457 -17.92 12.51 6.17
C ILE A 457 -19.06 13.26 5.47
N ALA A 458 -18.90 14.56 5.23
CA ALA A 458 -19.85 15.34 4.44
C ALA A 458 -19.99 14.78 3.01
N CYS A 459 -18.87 14.45 2.36
CA CYS A 459 -18.85 13.77 1.06
C CYS A 459 -19.56 12.42 1.11
N LEU A 460 -19.37 11.61 2.16
CA LEU A 460 -20.05 10.32 2.26
C LEU A 460 -21.57 10.50 2.31
N LYS A 461 -22.01 11.43 3.16
CA LYS A 461 -23.43 11.72 3.37
C LYS A 461 -24.10 12.23 2.09
N ASP A 462 -23.48 13.20 1.41
CA ASP A 462 -24.00 13.74 0.15
C ASP A 462 -24.06 12.66 -0.94
N TYR A 463 -23.03 11.81 -1.05
CA TYR A 463 -23.04 10.68 -1.98
C TYR A 463 -24.17 9.69 -1.68
N GLU A 464 -24.39 9.33 -0.41
CA GLU A 464 -25.46 8.43 0.00
C GLU A 464 -26.85 9.02 -0.29
N GLU A 465 -27.05 10.31 -0.06
CA GLU A 465 -28.31 11.02 -0.33
C GLU A 465 -28.61 11.06 -1.84
N GLN A 466 -27.62 11.40 -2.67
CA GLN A 466 -27.80 11.41 -4.13
C GLN A 466 -28.08 10.01 -4.67
N ARG A 467 -27.40 8.98 -4.14
CA ARG A 467 -27.66 7.59 -4.53
C ARG A 467 -29.05 7.11 -4.12
N ALA A 468 -29.52 7.48 -2.93
CA ALA A 468 -30.86 7.15 -2.49
C ALA A 468 -31.94 7.84 -3.34
N ALA A 469 -31.66 9.05 -3.86
CA ALA A 469 -32.55 9.77 -4.77
C ALA A 469 -32.61 9.17 -6.20
N GLY A 470 -31.66 8.29 -6.57
CA GLY A 470 -31.67 7.59 -7.86
C GLY A 470 -31.28 8.44 -9.08
N GLY A 471 -30.76 9.65 -8.87
CA GLY A 471 -30.32 10.57 -9.92
C GLY A 471 -28.83 10.46 -10.28
N PRO A 472 -28.35 11.27 -11.25
CA PRO A 472 -26.93 11.38 -11.56
C PRO A 472 -26.16 11.97 -10.39
N VAL A 473 -25.01 11.38 -10.09
CA VAL A 473 -24.13 11.86 -9.02
C VAL A 473 -23.30 13.02 -9.53
N HIS A 474 -23.29 14.12 -8.80
CA HIS A 474 -22.44 15.28 -9.04
C HIS A 474 -21.89 15.80 -7.71
N PHE A 475 -20.74 16.46 -7.74
CA PHE A 475 -20.14 17.01 -6.53
C PHE A 475 -20.07 18.54 -6.59
N ASP A 476 -20.72 19.20 -5.62
CA ASP A 476 -20.62 20.64 -5.41
C ASP A 476 -19.98 20.92 -4.03
N PRO A 477 -18.71 21.37 -3.99
CA PRO A 477 -18.05 21.71 -2.73
C PRO A 477 -18.68 22.93 -2.05
N ARG A 478 -19.26 23.88 -2.80
CA ARG A 478 -19.86 25.12 -2.26
C ARG A 478 -21.15 24.80 -1.50
N LYS A 479 -22.01 23.94 -2.04
CA LYS A 479 -23.21 23.42 -1.35
C LYS A 479 -22.87 22.73 -0.03
N LEU A 480 -21.76 22.02 0.01
CA LEU A 480 -21.29 21.31 1.20
C LEU A 480 -20.46 22.17 2.17
N GLY A 481 -20.25 23.45 1.86
CA GLY A 481 -19.44 24.37 2.68
C GLY A 481 -17.96 24.02 2.72
N ILE A 482 -17.49 23.18 1.78
CA ILE A 482 -16.10 22.75 1.69
C ILE A 482 -15.30 23.82 0.97
N LYS A 483 -14.29 24.37 1.67
CA LYS A 483 -13.42 25.42 1.14
C LYS A 483 -12.17 24.85 0.49
N ASN A 484 -11.60 25.59 -0.45
CA ASN A 484 -10.30 25.30 -1.11
C ASN A 484 -10.28 24.02 -1.96
N ALA A 485 -11.44 23.49 -2.33
CA ALA A 485 -11.59 22.38 -3.27
C ALA A 485 -11.54 22.89 -4.72
N THR A 486 -10.47 23.64 -5.05
CA THR A 486 -10.41 24.50 -6.25
C THR A 486 -10.60 23.73 -7.56
N PHE A 487 -10.14 22.47 -7.63
CA PHE A 487 -10.37 21.62 -8.79
C PHE A 487 -11.87 21.44 -9.06
N TRP A 488 -12.63 21.10 -8.02
CA TRP A 488 -14.06 20.85 -8.09
C TRP A 488 -14.86 22.13 -8.35
N GLU A 489 -14.47 23.24 -7.69
CA GLU A 489 -15.07 24.56 -7.93
C GLU A 489 -14.91 24.97 -9.41
N GLN A 490 -13.71 24.83 -9.97
CA GLN A 490 -13.43 25.18 -11.37
C GLN A 490 -14.10 24.23 -12.36
N ARG A 491 -14.20 22.93 -12.04
CA ARG A 491 -14.91 21.95 -12.89
C ARG A 491 -16.39 22.32 -12.97
N MET A 492 -17.01 22.66 -11.85
CA MET A 492 -18.40 23.09 -11.82
C MET A 492 -18.60 24.39 -12.60
N ASP A 493 -17.75 25.40 -12.40
CA ASP A 493 -17.84 26.66 -13.14
C ASP A 493 -17.71 26.45 -14.67
N ARG A 494 -16.88 25.48 -15.10
CA ARG A 494 -16.77 25.07 -16.52
C ARG A 494 -18.06 24.39 -17.02
N GLN A 495 -18.64 23.48 -16.24
CA GLN A 495 -19.86 22.76 -16.61
C GLN A 495 -21.07 23.71 -16.72
N VAL A 496 -21.19 24.68 -15.80
CA VAL A 496 -22.24 25.69 -15.85
C VAL A 496 -22.14 26.53 -17.12
N LYS A 497 -20.93 27.03 -17.44
CA LYS A 497 -20.70 27.79 -18.68
C LYS A 497 -21.03 27.00 -19.94
N GLN A 498 -20.65 25.72 -19.99
CA GLN A 498 -20.95 24.85 -21.13
C GLN A 498 -22.47 24.63 -21.29
N ALA A 499 -23.20 24.48 -20.19
CA ALA A 499 -24.65 24.34 -20.22
C ALA A 499 -25.34 25.64 -20.68
N GLU A 500 -24.85 26.80 -20.24
CA GLU A 500 -25.32 28.12 -20.69
C GLU A 500 -25.06 28.31 -22.20
N GLU A 501 -23.85 27.98 -22.68
CA GLU A 501 -23.49 28.06 -24.10
C GLU A 501 -24.32 27.12 -24.99
N GLN A 502 -24.64 25.92 -24.50
CA GLN A 502 -25.51 24.97 -25.21
C GLN A 502 -26.96 25.49 -25.27
N ALA A 503 -27.48 26.04 -24.17
CA ALA A 503 -28.83 26.60 -24.12
C ALA A 503 -28.98 27.84 -25.03
N ASP A 504 -27.96 28.69 -25.10
CA ASP A 504 -27.91 29.87 -26.00
C ASP A 504 -27.71 29.47 -27.48
N GLY A 505 -27.03 28.34 -27.74
CA GLY A 505 -26.86 27.78 -29.08
C GLY A 505 -28.14 27.17 -29.65
N GLU A 506 -28.94 26.49 -28.81
CA GLU A 506 -30.23 25.91 -29.20
C GLU A 506 -31.32 26.97 -29.41
N THR A 507 -31.21 28.15 -28.80
CA THR A 507 -32.16 29.27 -29.04
C THR A 507 -31.85 30.08 -30.31
N ARG A 508 -30.71 29.85 -30.96
CA ARG A 508 -30.30 30.51 -32.21
C ARG A 508 -30.51 29.67 -33.48
N HIS A 509 -31.03 28.46 -33.33
CA HIS A 509 -31.50 27.60 -34.42
C HIS A 509 -33.02 27.47 -34.38
#